data_AF-A0A016UNS1-F1
#
_entry.id   AF-A0A016UNS1-F1
#
_cell.length_a   1.000
_cell.length_b   1.000
_cell.length_c   1.000
_cell.angle_alpha   90.00
_cell.angle_beta   90.00
_cell.angle_gamma   90.00
#
_symmetry.space_group_name_H-M   'P 1'
#
loop_
_entity.id
_entity.type
_entity.pdbx_description
1 polymer ?
#
loop_
_entity_poly.entity_id
_entity_poly.type
_entity_poly.pdbx_seq_one_letter_code
_entity_poly.pdbx_strand_id
1 'polypeptide(L)'
;MRSVRHFCKEVCQHPELYFSGIQPTGVPHLGNYFGFIEPWIQLQNSLPSTTKMILAVADQHAISLGPKPPDELRANIRRMAASLLACGVDPSRTLLFRQSSVPQIAQLSWILGSLQTVAQLQRLPQFKEKATKFSRGDVPVGLLTYPVLQSADVLMFKATHVPVGADQAQHMNLLADLANHFNTHYKVAYFPRPQSVIRNVSSRVRSLRDPLKKMSKSEASARSRLEVRFNIRT
;
A
#
# COMPACT_ATOMS: atom_id res chain seq x y z
N MET A 1 -15.96 -9.95 12.08
CA MET A 1 -14.76 -9.85 11.22
C MET A 1 -14.38 -11.25 10.75
N ARG A 2 -14.28 -11.49 9.44
CA ARG A 2 -13.73 -12.76 8.94
C ARG A 2 -12.22 -12.79 9.21
N SER A 3 -11.70 -13.90 9.72
CA SER A 3 -10.26 -14.06 9.98
C SER A 3 -9.48 -14.15 8.67
N VAL A 4 -8.30 -13.53 8.61
CA VAL A 4 -7.34 -13.60 7.49
C VAL A 4 -7.08 -15.05 7.05
N ARG A 5 -7.05 -15.99 8.02
CA ARG A 5 -6.79 -17.42 7.76
C ARG A 5 -7.89 -18.09 6.94
N HIS A 6 -9.15 -17.65 7.07
CA HIS A 6 -10.26 -18.21 6.31
C HIS A 6 -10.23 -17.73 4.86
N PHE A 7 -9.80 -16.49 4.64
CA PHE A 7 -9.71 -15.87 3.32
C PHE A 7 -8.64 -16.53 2.41
N CYS A 8 -7.55 -17.04 2.97
CA CYS A 8 -6.46 -17.66 2.20
C CYS A 8 -6.74 -19.09 1.69
N LYS A 9 -7.78 -19.80 2.20
CA LYS A 9 -7.97 -21.24 1.93
C LYS A 9 -8.75 -21.57 0.64
N GLU A 10 -9.42 -20.61 0.00
CA GLU A 10 -10.41 -20.89 -1.08
C GLU A 10 -9.87 -20.80 -2.52
N VAL A 11 -8.56 -20.94 -2.78
CA VAL A 11 -7.97 -20.57 -4.10
C VAL A 11 -7.18 -21.69 -4.78
N CYS A 12 -7.77 -22.31 -5.80
CA CYS A 12 -7.09 -23.06 -6.87
C CYS A 12 -7.34 -22.35 -8.22
N GLN A 13 -6.27 -22.11 -8.99
CA GLN A 13 -6.16 -21.10 -10.08
C GLN A 13 -6.51 -19.69 -9.60
N HIS A 14 -5.50 -18.82 -9.45
CA HIS A 14 -5.61 -17.53 -8.76
C HIS A 14 -6.81 -16.68 -9.26
N PRO A 15 -7.94 -16.64 -8.53
CA PRO A 15 -9.09 -15.86 -8.94
C PRO A 15 -8.74 -14.38 -8.86
N GLU A 16 -9.58 -13.55 -9.46
CA GLU A 16 -9.41 -12.11 -9.37
C GLU A 16 -9.43 -11.65 -7.91
N LEU A 17 -8.34 -11.02 -7.49
CA LEU A 17 -8.16 -10.49 -6.15
C LEU A 17 -7.40 -9.18 -6.25
N TYR A 18 -8.04 -8.13 -5.75
CA TYR A 18 -7.49 -6.78 -5.75
C TYR A 18 -6.84 -6.48 -4.41
N PHE A 19 -5.61 -5.97 -4.42
CA PHE A 19 -4.93 -5.53 -3.21
C PHE A 19 -4.49 -4.07 -3.33
N SER A 20 -4.74 -3.28 -2.29
CA SER A 20 -4.12 -1.95 -2.14
C SER A 20 -3.77 -1.67 -0.68
N GLY A 21 -2.80 -0.78 -0.48
CA GLY A 21 -2.28 -0.43 0.84
C GLY A 21 -2.15 1.07 1.03
N ILE A 22 -2.39 1.54 2.25
CA ILE A 22 -2.28 2.95 2.61
C ILE A 22 -1.55 3.13 3.94
N GLN A 23 -0.54 4.00 3.96
CA GLN A 23 0.19 4.30 5.19
C GLN A 23 -0.68 5.12 6.17
N PRO A 24 -0.70 4.77 7.47
CA PRO A 24 -1.41 5.52 8.50
C PRO A 24 -0.71 6.84 8.82
N THR A 25 -0.94 7.86 7.99
CA THR A 25 -0.38 9.21 8.15
C THR A 25 -1.37 10.18 8.81
N GLY A 26 -2.33 9.67 9.59
CA GLY A 26 -3.45 10.42 10.14
C GLY A 26 -4.62 10.58 9.17
N VAL A 27 -5.44 11.62 9.35
CA VAL A 27 -6.67 11.83 8.57
C VAL A 27 -6.36 12.04 7.08
N PRO A 28 -7.07 11.41 6.13
CA PRO A 28 -6.88 11.66 4.71
C PRO A 28 -7.25 13.11 4.35
N HIS A 29 -6.53 13.72 3.42
CA HIS A 29 -6.96 14.99 2.79
C HIS A 29 -7.70 14.73 1.48
N LEU A 30 -8.30 15.76 0.89
CA LEU A 30 -9.05 15.64 -0.38
C LEU A 30 -8.21 15.02 -1.51
N GLY A 31 -6.93 15.38 -1.63
CA GLY A 31 -6.04 14.74 -2.61
C GLY A 31 -5.89 13.22 -2.43
N ASN A 32 -6.01 12.72 -1.20
CA ASN A 32 -6.03 11.28 -0.92
C ASN A 32 -7.39 10.68 -1.28
N TYR A 33 -8.46 11.39 -0.91
CA TYR A 33 -9.83 10.96 -1.18
C TYR A 33 -10.07 10.75 -2.68
N PHE A 34 -9.92 11.81 -3.48
CA PHE A 34 -10.10 11.76 -4.93
C PHE A 34 -9.00 10.98 -5.64
N GLY A 35 -7.78 10.96 -5.07
CA GLY A 35 -6.65 10.26 -5.68
C GLY A 35 -6.76 8.75 -5.61
N PHE A 36 -7.31 8.19 -4.53
CA PHE A 36 -7.35 6.73 -4.34
C PHE A 36 -8.54 6.19 -3.55
N ILE A 37 -9.08 6.91 -2.55
CA ILE A 37 -10.19 6.38 -1.72
C ILE A 37 -11.49 6.26 -2.52
N GLU A 38 -11.94 7.33 -3.17
CA GLU A 38 -13.12 7.31 -4.03
C GLU A 38 -12.98 6.26 -5.16
N PRO A 39 -11.83 6.20 -5.87
CA PRO A 39 -11.58 5.09 -6.78
C PRO A 39 -11.76 3.72 -6.11
N TRP A 40 -11.18 3.48 -4.93
CA TRP A 40 -11.38 2.18 -4.26
C TRP A 40 -12.84 1.87 -3.97
N ILE A 41 -13.63 2.86 -3.56
CA ILE A 41 -15.07 2.68 -3.33
C ILE A 41 -15.80 2.36 -4.64
N GLN A 42 -15.49 3.07 -5.73
CA GLN A 42 -16.04 2.77 -7.05
C GLN A 42 -15.63 1.36 -7.53
N LEU A 43 -14.38 0.96 -7.31
CA LEU A 43 -13.88 -0.39 -7.63
C LEU A 43 -14.67 -1.43 -6.87
N GLN A 44 -14.72 -1.30 -5.54
CA GLN A 44 -15.48 -2.17 -4.67
C GLN A 44 -16.88 -2.32 -5.25
N ASN A 45 -17.60 -1.22 -5.49
CA ASN A 45 -18.97 -1.18 -5.99
C ASN A 45 -19.16 -1.79 -7.39
N SER A 46 -18.17 -1.69 -8.28
CA SER A 46 -18.24 -2.28 -9.62
C SER A 46 -17.86 -3.76 -9.68
N LEU A 47 -17.10 -4.27 -8.70
CA LEU A 47 -16.64 -5.65 -8.71
C LEU A 47 -17.81 -6.65 -8.50
N PRO A 48 -17.81 -7.81 -9.18
CA PRO A 48 -18.73 -8.91 -8.88
C PRO A 48 -18.65 -9.32 -7.41
N SER A 49 -19.72 -9.90 -6.85
CA SER A 49 -19.76 -10.38 -5.45
C SER A 49 -18.76 -11.52 -5.16
N THR A 50 -18.36 -12.24 -6.21
CA THR A 50 -17.36 -13.31 -6.19
C THR A 50 -15.94 -12.77 -6.12
N THR A 51 -15.67 -11.61 -6.72
CA THR A 51 -14.36 -10.96 -6.71
C THR A 51 -14.12 -10.27 -5.38
N LYS A 52 -12.92 -10.44 -4.82
CA LYS A 52 -12.58 -9.86 -3.52
C LYS A 52 -11.63 -8.68 -3.64
N MET A 53 -11.74 -7.77 -2.70
CA MET A 53 -10.85 -6.63 -2.54
C MET A 53 -10.24 -6.63 -1.14
N ILE A 54 -8.96 -6.30 -1.05
CA ILE A 54 -8.20 -6.19 0.18
C ILE A 54 -7.64 -4.77 0.27
N LEU A 55 -7.85 -4.14 1.43
CA LEU A 55 -7.24 -2.88 1.80
C LEU A 55 -6.42 -3.04 3.09
N ALA A 56 -5.14 -2.70 3.02
CA ALA A 56 -4.25 -2.75 4.17
C ALA A 56 -3.94 -1.35 4.71
N VAL A 57 -4.12 -1.15 6.01
CA VAL A 57 -3.48 -0.03 6.74
C VAL A 57 -2.03 -0.42 7.00
N ALA A 58 -1.13 0.12 6.18
CA ALA A 58 0.27 -0.25 6.04
C ALA A 58 1.18 0.38 7.10
N ASP A 59 1.06 -0.07 8.34
CA ASP A 59 1.78 0.46 9.50
C ASP A 59 3.26 0.07 9.56
N GLN A 60 3.67 -1.07 8.99
CA GLN A 60 5.10 -1.41 8.87
C GLN A 60 5.80 -0.51 7.84
N HIS A 61 5.12 -0.14 6.76
CA HIS A 61 5.64 0.84 5.80
C HIS A 61 5.82 2.24 6.41
N ALA A 62 4.99 2.63 7.38
CA ALA A 62 5.08 3.93 8.04
C ALA A 62 6.38 4.12 8.86
N ILE A 63 7.02 3.02 9.27
CA ILE A 63 8.27 3.01 10.03
C ILE A 63 9.51 2.66 9.18
N SER A 64 9.35 2.50 7.86
CA SER A 64 10.45 2.15 6.93
C SER A 64 11.59 3.17 6.90
N LEU A 65 11.29 4.44 7.21
CA LEU A 65 12.27 5.53 7.28
C LEU A 65 12.64 5.93 8.72
N GLY A 66 12.34 5.05 9.68
CA GLY A 66 12.64 5.24 11.09
C GLY A 66 11.39 5.18 11.98
N PRO A 67 11.58 4.96 13.29
CA PRO A 67 10.49 4.87 14.25
C PRO A 67 9.62 6.13 14.30
N LYS A 68 8.36 5.95 14.66
CA LYS A 68 7.40 7.03 14.93
C LYS A 68 7.05 7.05 16.41
N PRO A 69 6.62 8.19 16.98
CA PRO A 69 6.07 8.21 18.33
C PRO A 69 4.95 7.16 18.49
N PRO A 70 5.04 6.24 19.47
CA PRO A 70 4.13 5.09 19.54
C PRO A 70 2.65 5.47 19.62
N ASP A 71 2.32 6.48 20.43
CA ASP A 71 0.95 6.92 20.62
C ASP A 71 0.39 7.62 19.37
N GLU A 72 1.23 8.37 18.65
CA GLU A 72 0.86 8.99 17.39
C GLU A 72 0.57 7.94 16.32
N LEU A 73 1.45 6.94 16.16
CA LEU A 73 1.25 5.87 15.19
C LEU A 73 -0.02 5.07 15.50
N ARG A 74 -0.25 4.72 16.78
CA ARG A 74 -1.46 4.01 17.22
C ARG A 74 -2.73 4.82 16.92
N ALA A 75 -2.71 6.12 17.20
CA ALA A 75 -3.82 7.01 16.89
C ALA A 75 -4.05 7.12 15.37
N ASN A 76 -2.98 7.24 14.58
CA ASN A 76 -3.06 7.36 13.12
C ASN A 76 -3.57 6.09 12.45
N ILE A 77 -3.22 4.90 12.95
CA ILE A 77 -3.77 3.63 12.47
C ILE A 77 -5.30 3.60 12.67
N ARG A 78 -5.76 3.94 13.88
CA ARG A 78 -7.20 3.96 14.21
C ARG A 78 -7.95 5.00 13.37
N ARG A 79 -7.41 6.23 13.27
CA ARG A 79 -8.01 7.30 12.47
C ARG A 79 -8.08 6.92 11.00
N MET A 80 -7.01 6.35 10.43
CA MET A 80 -7.01 5.93 9.03
C MET A 80 -8.07 4.86 8.77
N ALA A 81 -8.12 3.81 9.60
CA ALA A 81 -9.13 2.76 9.47
C ALA A 81 -10.55 3.33 9.58
N ALA A 82 -10.81 4.18 10.57
CA ALA A 82 -12.11 4.80 10.78
C ALA A 82 -12.49 5.74 9.62
N SER A 83 -11.55 6.52 9.09
CA SER A 83 -11.77 7.36 7.92
C SER A 83 -12.10 6.55 6.67
N LEU A 84 -11.43 5.41 6.44
CA LEU A 84 -11.74 4.54 5.29
C LEU A 84 -13.17 4.00 5.38
N LEU A 85 -13.58 3.53 6.55
CA LEU A 85 -14.96 3.07 6.80
C LEU A 85 -15.96 4.20 6.59
N ALA A 86 -15.71 5.37 7.16
CA ALA A 86 -16.59 6.54 7.05
C ALA A 86 -16.70 7.07 5.61
N CYS A 87 -15.65 6.91 4.79
CA CYS A 87 -15.68 7.24 3.37
C CYS A 87 -16.50 6.25 2.53
N GLY A 88 -16.81 5.04 3.03
CA GLY A 88 -17.62 4.06 2.31
C GLY A 88 -16.92 2.75 1.95
N VAL A 89 -15.76 2.45 2.54
CA VAL A 89 -15.22 1.08 2.49
C VAL A 89 -16.18 0.16 3.23
N ASP A 90 -16.71 -0.85 2.54
CA ASP A 90 -17.69 -1.79 3.07
C ASP A 90 -17.00 -3.10 3.49
N PRO A 91 -16.93 -3.42 4.81
CA PRO A 91 -16.29 -4.63 5.30
C PRO A 91 -16.94 -5.95 4.85
N SER A 92 -18.17 -5.90 4.32
CA SER A 92 -18.84 -7.07 3.76
C SER A 92 -18.27 -7.45 2.38
N ARG A 93 -17.65 -6.49 1.67
CA ARG A 93 -17.12 -6.65 0.31
C ARG A 93 -15.59 -6.54 0.25
N THR A 94 -15.01 -5.75 1.15
CA THR A 94 -13.58 -5.48 1.23
C THR A 94 -13.00 -5.95 2.56
N LEU A 95 -11.93 -6.73 2.50
CA LEU A 95 -11.13 -7.06 3.69
C LEU A 95 -10.26 -5.85 4.05
N LEU A 96 -10.67 -5.09 5.06
CA LEU A 96 -9.87 -4.03 5.67
C LEU A 96 -9.11 -4.57 6.88
N PHE A 97 -7.78 -4.47 6.88
CA PHE A 97 -6.95 -4.96 8.00
C PHE A 97 -5.71 -4.09 8.25
N ARG A 98 -5.08 -4.27 9.42
CA ARG A 98 -3.80 -3.64 9.79
C ARG A 98 -2.64 -4.54 9.36
N GLN A 99 -1.69 -4.03 8.59
CA GLN A 99 -0.57 -4.81 8.04
C GLN A 99 0.16 -5.62 9.12
N SER A 100 0.60 -5.00 10.21
CA SER A 100 1.30 -5.67 11.32
C SER A 100 0.49 -6.72 12.08
N SER A 101 -0.84 -6.81 11.86
CA SER A 101 -1.65 -7.91 12.43
C SER A 101 -1.47 -9.24 11.69
N VAL A 102 -0.80 -9.23 10.53
CA VAL A 102 -0.50 -10.41 9.72
C VAL A 102 1.02 -10.63 9.71
N PRO A 103 1.59 -11.33 10.70
CA PRO A 103 3.04 -11.53 10.82
C PRO A 103 3.65 -12.25 9.60
N GLN A 104 2.83 -12.99 8.85
CA GLN A 104 3.23 -13.69 7.63
C GLN A 104 3.75 -12.74 6.54
N ILE A 105 3.30 -11.48 6.52
CA ILE A 105 3.82 -10.47 5.59
C ILE A 105 5.31 -10.23 5.84
N ALA A 106 5.70 -10.04 7.11
CA ALA A 106 7.10 -9.85 7.47
C ALA A 106 7.93 -11.12 7.19
N GLN A 107 7.38 -12.30 7.49
CA GLN A 107 8.02 -13.58 7.20
C GLN A 107 8.24 -13.79 5.69
N LEU A 108 7.23 -13.49 4.87
CA LEU A 108 7.34 -13.59 3.41
C LEU A 108 8.32 -12.56 2.87
N SER A 109 8.35 -11.34 3.42
CA SER A 109 9.33 -10.31 3.03
C SER A 109 10.77 -10.79 3.24
N TRP A 110 11.03 -11.57 4.30
CA TRP A 110 12.36 -12.16 4.52
C TRP A 110 12.72 -13.17 3.44
N ILE A 111 11.79 -14.07 3.11
CA ILE A 111 11.98 -15.07 2.06
C ILE A 111 12.21 -14.39 0.70
N LEU A 112 11.36 -13.44 0.31
CA LEU A 112 11.53 -12.68 -0.94
C LEU A 112 12.82 -11.87 -0.95
N GLY A 113 13.25 -11.35 0.21
CA GLY A 113 14.51 -10.64 0.37
C GLY A 113 15.73 -11.50 0.05
N SER A 114 15.70 -12.79 0.40
CA SER A 114 16.77 -13.75 0.05
C SER A 114 16.93 -14.02 -1.45
N LEU A 115 15.93 -13.62 -2.26
CA LEU A 115 15.97 -13.70 -3.72
C LEU A 115 16.45 -12.39 -4.36
N GLN A 116 16.93 -11.43 -3.58
CA GLN A 116 17.39 -10.12 -4.04
C GLN A 116 18.82 -9.84 -3.61
N THR A 117 19.49 -9.00 -4.38
CA THR A 117 20.81 -8.46 -4.04
C THR A 117 20.70 -6.98 -3.72
N VAL A 118 21.63 -6.48 -2.90
CA VAL A 118 21.75 -5.04 -2.60
C VAL A 118 21.87 -4.22 -3.89
N ALA A 119 22.66 -4.69 -4.85
CA ALA A 119 22.88 -4.02 -6.12
C ALA A 119 21.58 -3.87 -6.95
N GLN A 120 20.69 -4.86 -6.94
CA GLN A 120 19.40 -4.78 -7.62
C GLN A 120 18.50 -3.73 -6.96
N LEU A 121 18.41 -3.74 -5.62
CA LEU A 121 17.55 -2.81 -4.88
C LEU A 121 18.07 -1.37 -4.97
N GLN A 122 19.38 -1.15 -4.97
CA GLN A 122 19.99 0.18 -5.11
C GLN A 122 19.79 0.80 -6.52
N ARG A 123 19.49 -0.03 -7.53
CA ARG A 123 19.20 0.47 -8.89
C ARG A 123 17.81 1.07 -9.01
N LEU A 124 16.89 0.78 -8.08
CA LEU A 124 15.53 1.31 -8.09
C LEU A 124 15.55 2.84 -8.06
N PRO A 125 14.96 3.53 -9.06
CA PRO A 125 14.97 4.99 -9.12
C PRO A 125 14.40 5.67 -7.87
N GLN A 126 13.32 5.13 -7.29
CA GLN A 126 12.77 5.67 -6.04
C GLN A 126 13.72 5.57 -4.85
N PHE A 127 14.56 4.54 -4.78
CA PHE A 127 15.61 4.45 -3.77
C PHE A 127 16.63 5.56 -3.99
N LYS A 128 17.14 5.71 -5.22
CA LYS A 128 18.11 6.77 -5.56
C LYS A 128 17.56 8.18 -5.23
N GLU A 129 16.34 8.49 -5.66
CA GLU A 129 15.69 9.79 -5.42
C GLU A 129 15.45 10.09 -3.94
N LYS A 130 15.11 9.08 -3.12
CA LYS A 130 14.89 9.28 -1.69
C LYS A 130 16.21 9.26 -0.91
N ALA A 131 17.21 8.50 -1.35
CA ALA A 131 18.52 8.40 -0.73
C ALA A 131 19.28 9.74 -0.76
N THR A 132 19.12 10.55 -1.81
CA THR A 132 19.75 11.89 -1.88
C THR A 132 19.31 12.85 -0.78
N LYS A 133 18.17 12.58 -0.13
CA LYS A 133 17.66 13.40 0.99
C LYS A 133 18.38 13.11 2.30
N PHE A 134 19.16 12.03 2.37
CA PHE A 134 19.93 11.66 3.55
C PHE A 134 21.39 12.11 3.35
N SER A 135 21.84 13.01 4.22
CA SER A 135 23.22 13.48 4.22
C SER A 135 24.16 12.36 4.70
N ARG A 136 25.40 12.34 4.20
CA ARG A 136 26.47 11.41 4.62
C ARG A 136 26.23 9.91 4.34
N GLY A 137 25.18 9.57 3.61
CA GLY A 137 24.90 8.17 3.27
C GLY A 137 24.21 7.38 4.39
N ASP A 138 23.71 8.07 5.44
CA ASP A 138 22.92 7.48 6.53
C ASP A 138 21.49 7.13 6.06
N VAL A 139 21.40 6.33 5.00
CA VAL A 139 20.16 5.91 4.38
C VAL A 139 19.58 4.75 5.18
N PRO A 140 18.33 4.83 5.69
CA PRO A 140 17.72 3.75 6.43
C PRO A 140 17.64 2.46 5.60
N VAL A 141 17.97 1.32 6.21
CA VAL A 141 17.84 -0.01 5.55
C VAL A 141 16.40 -0.24 5.07
N GLY A 142 15.41 0.23 5.84
CA GLY A 142 14.01 0.13 5.46
C GLY A 142 13.67 0.89 4.16
N LEU A 143 14.41 1.95 3.81
CA LEU A 143 14.23 2.61 2.51
C LEU A 143 14.63 1.70 1.34
N LEU A 144 15.64 0.86 1.53
CA LEU A 144 16.10 -0.09 0.53
C LEU A 144 15.17 -1.31 0.42
N THR A 145 14.67 -1.79 1.56
CA THR A 145 13.95 -3.08 1.63
C THR A 145 12.42 -2.95 1.58
N TYR A 146 11.83 -1.76 1.80
CA TYR A 146 10.36 -1.62 1.75
C TYR A 146 9.73 -2.08 0.43
N PRO A 147 10.36 -1.99 -0.76
CA PRO A 147 9.75 -2.52 -1.98
C PRO A 147 9.57 -4.05 -1.97
N VAL A 148 10.44 -4.76 -1.24
CA VAL A 148 10.30 -6.22 -1.00
C VAL A 148 9.14 -6.48 -0.04
N LEU A 149 9.02 -5.69 1.03
CA LEU A 149 7.88 -5.74 1.96
C LEU A 149 6.55 -5.45 1.23
N GLN A 150 6.54 -4.46 0.35
CA GLN A 150 5.39 -4.13 -0.49
C GLN A 150 5.03 -5.29 -1.42
N SER A 151 6.03 -6.03 -1.89
CA SER A 151 5.78 -7.23 -2.70
C SER A 151 5.19 -8.36 -1.87
N ALA A 152 5.68 -8.55 -0.64
CA ALA A 152 5.13 -9.51 0.31
C ALA A 152 3.67 -9.20 0.68
N ASP A 153 3.32 -7.92 0.85
CA ASP A 153 1.94 -7.48 1.10
C ASP A 153 0.97 -8.04 0.05
N VAL A 154 1.34 -7.97 -1.23
CA VAL A 154 0.48 -8.43 -2.34
C VAL A 154 0.52 -9.95 -2.49
N LEU A 155 1.72 -10.53 -2.49
CA LEU A 155 1.91 -11.97 -2.76
C LEU A 155 1.43 -12.86 -1.62
N MET A 156 1.41 -12.38 -0.38
CA MET A 156 0.88 -13.14 0.77
C MET A 156 -0.57 -13.57 0.55
N PHE A 157 -1.35 -12.72 -0.10
CA PHE A 157 -2.76 -13.01 -0.43
C PHE A 157 -2.93 -13.55 -1.85
N LYS A 158 -1.85 -13.71 -2.61
CA LYS A 158 -1.87 -14.09 -4.03
C LYS A 158 -2.75 -13.13 -4.85
N ALA A 159 -2.65 -11.83 -4.59
CA ALA A 159 -3.43 -10.85 -5.34
C ALA A 159 -3.00 -10.80 -6.80
N THR A 160 -3.97 -10.75 -7.70
CA THR A 160 -3.75 -10.72 -9.15
C THR A 160 -3.79 -9.29 -9.70
N HIS A 161 -4.41 -8.36 -8.99
CA HIS A 161 -4.61 -6.98 -9.42
C HIS A 161 -4.22 -5.99 -8.32
N VAL A 162 -3.50 -4.94 -8.69
CA VAL A 162 -3.07 -3.88 -7.76
C VAL A 162 -3.45 -2.51 -8.32
N PRO A 163 -4.45 -1.83 -7.75
CA PRO A 163 -4.76 -0.44 -8.11
C PRO A 163 -3.64 0.47 -7.64
N VAL A 164 -2.93 1.06 -8.59
CA VAL A 164 -1.81 1.96 -8.32
C VAL A 164 -1.82 3.17 -9.24
N GLY A 165 -1.24 4.28 -8.78
CA GLY A 165 -0.95 5.42 -9.64
C GLY A 165 0.16 5.11 -10.64
N ALA A 166 0.22 5.89 -11.73
CA ALA A 166 1.25 5.74 -12.76
C ALA A 166 2.70 5.89 -12.21
N ASP A 167 2.86 6.58 -11.08
CA ASP A 167 4.13 6.78 -10.37
C ASP A 167 4.67 5.50 -9.69
N GLN A 168 3.86 4.44 -9.58
CA GLN A 168 4.22 3.19 -8.91
C GLN A 168 4.60 2.06 -9.86
N ALA A 169 4.74 2.33 -11.16
CA ALA A 169 5.05 1.31 -12.17
C ALA A 169 6.31 0.48 -11.84
N GLN A 170 7.35 1.11 -11.29
CA GLN A 170 8.59 0.42 -10.93
C GLN A 170 8.41 -0.59 -9.78
N HIS A 171 7.57 -0.27 -8.79
CA HIS A 171 7.26 -1.23 -7.73
C HIS A 171 6.44 -2.41 -8.25
N MET A 172 5.56 -2.18 -9.23
CA MET A 172 4.82 -3.25 -9.90
C MET A 172 5.75 -4.17 -10.69
N ASN A 173 6.77 -3.62 -11.34
CA ASN A 173 7.79 -4.43 -12.01
C ASN A 173 8.54 -5.32 -11.00
N LEU A 174 9.04 -4.74 -9.91
CA LEU A 174 9.73 -5.53 -8.87
C LEU A 174 8.83 -6.63 -8.28
N LEU A 175 7.57 -6.32 -8.00
CA LEU A 175 6.59 -7.27 -7.51
C LEU A 175 6.40 -8.45 -8.48
N ALA A 176 6.23 -8.15 -9.78
CA ALA A 176 6.09 -9.18 -10.81
C ALA A 176 7.37 -10.01 -10.97
N ASP A 177 8.54 -9.36 -10.91
CA ASP A 177 9.84 -10.00 -11.01
C ASP A 177 10.10 -10.92 -9.82
N LEU A 178 9.75 -10.51 -8.60
CA LEU A 178 9.86 -11.35 -7.39
C LEU A 178 8.96 -12.58 -7.45
N ALA A 179 7.72 -12.43 -7.93
CA ALA A 179 6.82 -13.56 -8.13
C ALA A 179 7.39 -14.57 -9.13
N ASN A 180 7.89 -14.09 -10.27
CA ASN A 180 8.50 -14.92 -11.31
C ASN A 180 9.80 -15.57 -10.83
N HIS A 181 10.65 -14.82 -10.12
CA HIS A 181 11.92 -15.32 -9.60
C HIS A 181 11.67 -16.43 -8.57
N PHE A 182 10.73 -16.26 -7.65
CA PHE A 182 10.34 -17.31 -6.70
C PHE A 182 9.88 -18.58 -7.43
N ASN A 183 8.93 -18.44 -8.35
CA ASN A 183 8.36 -19.56 -9.11
C ASN A 183 9.45 -20.31 -9.90
N THR A 184 10.38 -19.58 -10.53
CA THR A 184 11.48 -20.15 -11.32
C THR A 184 12.50 -20.85 -10.44
N HIS A 185 12.93 -20.20 -9.35
CA HIS A 185 13.93 -20.72 -8.43
C HIS A 185 13.48 -22.04 -7.79
N TYR A 186 12.23 -22.10 -7.33
CA TYR A 186 11.67 -23.29 -6.69
C TYR A 186 11.00 -24.26 -7.69
N LYS A 187 10.95 -23.93 -8.98
CA LYS A 187 10.32 -24.73 -10.04
C LYS A 187 8.85 -25.05 -9.75
N VAL A 188 8.10 -24.04 -9.30
CA VAL A 188 6.66 -24.14 -8.94
C VAL A 188 5.86 -23.00 -9.55
N ALA A 189 4.56 -23.21 -9.76
CA ALA A 189 3.61 -22.14 -10.09
C ALA A 189 2.85 -21.70 -8.83
N TYR A 190 3.55 -21.05 -7.89
CA TYR A 190 2.99 -20.75 -6.56
C TYR A 190 2.35 -19.37 -6.45
N PHE A 191 3.02 -18.34 -6.99
CA PHE A 191 2.53 -16.97 -6.99
C PHE A 191 1.95 -16.56 -8.36
N PRO A 192 0.83 -15.81 -8.39
CA PRO A 192 0.41 -15.15 -9.60
C PRO A 192 1.38 -14.01 -9.96
N ARG A 193 1.38 -13.60 -11.22
CA ARG A 193 2.04 -12.37 -11.65
C ARG A 193 1.04 -11.20 -11.54
N PRO A 194 1.16 -10.30 -10.56
CA PRO A 194 0.16 -9.27 -10.35
C PRO A 194 0.21 -8.21 -11.45
N GLN A 195 -0.96 -7.69 -11.83
CA GLN A 195 -1.12 -6.67 -12.85
C GLN A 195 -1.49 -5.32 -12.22
N SER A 196 -0.93 -4.25 -12.77
CA SER A 196 -1.28 -2.89 -12.36
C SER A 196 -2.65 -2.52 -12.95
N VAL A 197 -3.53 -2.01 -12.11
CA VAL A 197 -4.82 -1.47 -12.54
C VAL A 197 -4.69 0.05 -12.55
N ILE A 198 -4.25 0.58 -13.69
CA ILE A 198 -4.12 2.02 -13.92
C ILE A 198 -5.53 2.58 -14.12
N ARG A 199 -5.89 3.59 -13.34
CA ARG A 199 -7.19 4.24 -13.47
C ARG A 199 -7.01 5.66 -14.00
N ASN A 200 -7.85 6.01 -14.97
CA ASN A 200 -7.94 7.35 -15.54
C ASN A 200 -8.67 8.28 -14.56
N VAL A 201 -8.11 8.52 -13.38
CA VAL A 201 -8.64 9.51 -12.44
C VAL A 201 -7.92 10.82 -12.69
N SER A 202 -8.60 11.76 -13.34
CA SER A 202 -8.04 13.03 -13.81
C SER A 202 -7.91 14.11 -12.72
N SER A 203 -8.43 13.87 -11.52
CA SER A 203 -8.51 14.88 -10.45
C SER A 203 -7.22 14.99 -9.64
N ARG A 204 -6.16 15.55 -10.25
CA ARG A 204 -4.98 16.02 -9.48
C ARG A 204 -5.37 17.22 -8.62
N VAL A 205 -5.81 16.98 -7.39
CA VAL A 205 -6.10 18.05 -6.43
C VAL A 205 -4.81 18.77 -6.04
N ARG A 206 -4.76 20.08 -6.31
CA ARG A 206 -3.61 20.95 -6.08
C ARG A 206 -3.60 21.53 -4.66
N SER A 207 -2.45 22.03 -4.21
CA SER A 207 -2.36 22.79 -2.97
C SER A 207 -3.20 24.07 -3.07
N LEU A 208 -3.91 24.42 -2.00
CA LEU A 208 -4.71 25.65 -1.93
C LEU A 208 -3.86 26.92 -1.85
N ARG A 209 -2.55 26.77 -1.60
CA ARG A 209 -1.58 27.88 -1.58
C ARG A 209 -0.74 27.98 -2.85
N ASP A 210 -0.46 26.84 -3.48
CA ASP A 210 0.36 26.77 -4.67
C ASP A 210 -0.29 25.81 -5.69
N PRO A 211 -0.99 26.35 -6.71
CA PRO A 211 -1.71 25.54 -7.68
C PRO A 211 -0.77 24.70 -8.57
N LEU A 212 0.54 25.00 -8.61
CA LEU A 212 1.52 24.21 -9.35
C LEU A 212 1.92 22.93 -8.59
N LYS A 213 1.74 22.90 -7.27
CA LYS A 213 2.09 21.75 -6.42
C LYS A 213 0.89 20.83 -6.17
N LYS A 214 1.15 19.53 -6.06
CA LYS A 214 0.15 18.54 -5.60
C LYS A 214 -0.13 18.76 -4.11
N MET A 215 -1.39 18.62 -3.69
CA MET A 215 -1.74 18.65 -2.26
C MET A 215 -0.98 17.54 -1.51
N SER A 216 -0.23 17.90 -0.46
CA SER A 216 0.62 16.99 0.31
C SER A 216 0.47 17.19 1.81
N LYS A 217 0.61 16.10 2.57
CA LYS A 217 0.74 16.14 4.04
C LYS A 217 2.06 16.72 4.53
N SER A 218 3.12 16.64 3.73
CA SER A 218 4.46 17.12 4.10
C SER A 218 4.62 18.64 4.01
N GLU A 219 3.59 19.36 3.55
CA GLU A 219 3.62 20.81 3.46
C GLU A 219 3.33 21.44 4.83
N ALA A 220 4.23 22.33 5.28
CA ALA A 220 4.23 22.87 6.64
C ALA A 220 2.92 23.60 6.99
N SER A 221 2.30 24.28 6.02
CA SER A 221 1.07 25.03 6.24
C SER A 221 -0.17 24.14 6.16
N ALA A 222 -0.89 23.99 7.27
CA ALA A 222 -2.20 23.31 7.30
C ALA A 222 -3.23 23.93 6.33
N ARG A 223 -3.12 25.24 6.04
CA ARG A 223 -3.99 25.95 5.08
C ARG A 223 -3.79 25.52 3.62
N SER A 224 -2.80 24.67 3.32
CA SER A 224 -2.59 24.18 1.95
C SER A 224 -3.49 22.99 1.57
N ARG A 225 -4.23 22.43 2.55
CA ARG A 225 -4.99 21.19 2.40
C ARG A 225 -6.34 21.24 3.12
N LEU A 226 -7.28 20.44 2.64
CA LEU A 226 -8.56 20.16 3.31
C LEU A 226 -8.56 18.71 3.80
N GLU A 227 -8.71 18.53 5.11
CA GLU A 227 -8.73 17.23 5.77
C GLU A 227 -10.16 16.70 5.88
N VAL A 228 -10.36 15.42 5.56
CA VAL A 228 -11.66 14.75 5.67
C VAL A 228 -11.85 14.28 7.11
N ARG A 229 -12.17 15.22 8.00
CA ARG A 229 -12.39 14.94 9.43
C ARG A 229 -13.81 14.46 9.66
N PHE A 230 -13.92 13.28 10.25
CA PHE A 230 -15.18 12.78 10.79
C PHE A 230 -15.19 13.02 12.29
N ASN A 231 -16.28 13.57 12.81
CA ASN A 231 -16.44 13.82 14.25
C ASN A 231 -16.85 12.50 14.92
N ILE A 232 -15.90 11.58 15.07
CA ILE A 232 -16.12 10.28 15.69
C ILE A 232 -16.04 10.49 17.19
N ARG A 233 -17.19 10.69 17.83
CA ARG A 233 -17.30 10.64 19.30
C ARG A 233 -16.97 9.20 19.72
N THR A 234 -15.81 9.01 20.34
CA THR A 234 -15.45 7.79 21.06
C THR A 234 -16.15 7.74 22.40
#